data_AF-A0A9K3PNJ8-F1
#
_entry.id   AF-A0A9K3PNJ8-F1
#
_cell.length_a   1.000
_cell.length_b   1.000
_cell.length_c   1.000
_cell.angle_alpha   90.00
_cell.angle_beta   90.00
_cell.angle_gamma   90.00
#
_symmetry.space_group_name_H-M   'P 1'
#
loop_
_entity.id
_entity.type
_entity.pdbx_description
1 polymer ?
#
loop_
_entity_poly.entity_id
_entity_poly.type
_entity_poly.pdbx_seq_one_letter_code
_entity_poly.pdbx_strand_id
1 'polypeptide(L)'
;MSLESFQEILSGLFFGRGGGRRPDEANQEALDSNDVKTWLQPCQPHEARLTIVQITDVYTLDNFASLKTMLQEIRKAQGPHDKVISMLTGDFLAPYLLSSIDRGEGMMMAINETPIDYLTWGNHEADIPHKHVCRHVKNYTGTFINTNMQSHDSMKYDCSVPYEIIEISSPDGKHQHKIGLVALLSNDPKLYSHFKEPAFGGATIEDPWETLAKYKKLLEEEHGCDLVIPLEHMYVPENTKTTEIYKDCQSIPLILSGHDHHRIDQKINNTRLIKPGMDAVHAAIIEIVYDKNDPNAKPIIRSTFVPTSTYQPCPELKAKTDAAYDVLLPLRNTMLAQVLPQFLPLTSKNARGSVCTMGKLVCSMLKQALLQDYYAATDESSSDEEENHNNLPIMQKKIDAVILMGGNIRGNEDYPDDSFFSLETLEAEIKSDEVVGFTEMPGSVLAAGIEATHAGDPIPGWFQYDDGITQDPVTKKVLTVNGKPINPKRVYRVATKIKDLTNGQSPPLKEYFLAHPELLPAKGQYVNIHSTLMKFFARGMFRKLWEATGELIPDPELAAEDYSHPVNMNRIEGRLRLAVLDRDNDGFVTVDDIHHGLRDFLGLSVEDEYKNLARKVHACADITGKGVVSVEDF
;
A
#
# COMPACT_ATOMS: atom_id res chain seq x y z
N MET A 1 -20.37 -20.44 5.75
CA MET A 1 -19.89 -19.07 5.98
C MET A 1 -20.33 -18.23 4.79
N SER A 2 -21.08 -17.15 5.01
CA SER A 2 -21.61 -16.30 3.93
C SER A 2 -20.50 -15.42 3.34
N LEU A 3 -20.65 -15.03 2.07
CA LEU A 3 -19.75 -14.10 1.37
C LEU A 3 -19.57 -12.77 2.15
N GLU A 4 -20.61 -12.35 2.87
CA GLU A 4 -20.61 -11.17 3.75
C GLU A 4 -19.64 -11.33 4.94
N SER A 5 -19.60 -12.50 5.58
CA SER A 5 -18.70 -12.74 6.73
C SER A 5 -17.21 -12.71 6.36
N PHE A 6 -16.88 -12.98 5.09
CA PHE A 6 -15.50 -12.94 4.58
C PHE A 6 -15.13 -11.54 4.07
N GLN A 7 -16.07 -10.82 3.44
CA GLN A 7 -15.91 -9.39 3.12
C GLN A 7 -15.81 -8.53 4.38
N GLU A 8 -16.47 -8.87 5.48
CA GLU A 8 -16.31 -8.16 6.75
C GLU A 8 -14.90 -8.31 7.34
N ILE A 9 -14.36 -9.54 7.33
CA ILE A 9 -12.99 -9.82 7.80
C ILE A 9 -11.96 -9.04 6.97
N LEU A 10 -12.10 -9.02 5.64
CA LEU A 10 -11.19 -8.30 4.75
C LEU A 10 -11.42 -6.79 4.75
N SER A 11 -12.66 -6.32 4.85
CA SER A 11 -12.95 -4.88 4.89
C SER A 11 -12.30 -4.20 6.09
N GLY A 12 -12.16 -4.88 7.23
CA GLY A 12 -11.53 -4.31 8.42
C GLY A 12 -10.01 -4.07 8.32
N LEU A 13 -9.33 -4.63 7.31
CA LEU A 13 -7.85 -4.71 7.26
C LEU A 13 -7.14 -3.68 6.39
N PHE A 14 -7.87 -2.96 5.53
CA PHE A 14 -7.21 -2.18 4.47
C PHE A 14 -7.40 -0.67 4.62
N PHE A 15 -8.15 -0.17 5.59
CA PHE A 15 -8.66 1.20 5.52
C PHE A 15 -7.62 2.35 5.65
N GLY A 16 -6.37 2.09 6.02
CA GLY A 16 -5.29 3.08 6.05
C GLY A 16 -5.11 3.88 4.75
N ARG A 17 -5.31 5.21 4.82
CA ARG A 17 -4.70 6.14 3.86
C ARG A 17 -3.19 6.04 4.08
N GLY A 18 -2.47 5.47 3.13
CA GLY A 18 -1.01 5.38 3.15
C GLY A 18 -0.37 6.74 3.48
N GLY A 19 0.65 6.71 4.34
CA GLY A 19 1.48 7.85 4.70
C GLY A 19 1.86 8.76 3.54
N GLY A 20 1.95 10.04 3.87
CA GLY A 20 1.71 11.14 2.94
C GLY A 20 2.96 11.69 2.29
N ARG A 21 3.74 10.90 1.53
CA ARG A 21 4.70 11.52 0.61
C ARG A 21 3.95 12.39 -0.38
N ARG A 22 4.08 13.71 -0.26
CA ARG A 22 3.70 14.61 -1.34
C ARG A 22 4.77 14.41 -2.41
N PRO A 23 4.43 13.98 -3.62
CA PRO A 23 5.48 13.66 -4.60
C PRO A 23 6.39 14.82 -5.12
N ASP A 24 6.29 16.05 -4.59
CA ASP A 24 7.23 17.18 -4.72
C ASP A 24 8.29 17.15 -3.61
N GLU A 25 8.04 16.38 -2.57
CA GLU A 25 8.99 16.09 -1.51
C GLU A 25 10.02 15.08 -2.04
N ALA A 26 11.08 15.65 -2.63
CA ALA A 26 12.29 14.94 -2.96
C ALA A 26 12.93 14.41 -1.66
N ASN A 27 13.53 13.23 -1.77
CA ASN A 27 14.42 12.76 -0.72
C ASN A 27 15.54 13.78 -0.56
N GLN A 28 15.75 14.23 0.68
CA GLN A 28 16.82 15.15 1.00
C GLN A 28 18.11 14.37 1.26
N GLU A 29 19.23 15.00 0.92
CA GLU A 29 20.53 14.52 1.38
C GLU A 29 20.68 14.84 2.87
N ALA A 30 21.51 14.06 3.55
CA ALA A 30 21.86 14.37 4.93
C ALA A 30 22.64 15.69 4.98
N LEU A 31 22.45 16.48 6.04
CA LEU A 31 23.16 17.74 6.20
C LEU A 31 24.65 17.53 6.50
N ASP A 32 25.03 16.35 7.02
CA ASP A 32 26.43 15.98 7.24
C ASP A 32 26.92 15.03 6.11
N SER A 33 27.79 15.55 5.24
CA SER A 33 28.21 14.90 4.00
C SER A 33 29.49 14.05 4.14
N ASN A 34 29.53 13.11 5.09
CA ASN A 34 30.72 12.26 5.30
C ASN A 34 30.35 10.77 5.33
N ASP A 35 31.27 9.93 4.82
CA ASP A 35 31.22 8.47 4.97
C ASP A 35 31.07 8.12 6.46
N VAL A 36 29.98 7.45 6.82
CA VAL A 36 29.63 7.08 8.19
C VAL A 36 30.79 6.37 8.92
N LYS A 37 31.63 5.64 8.17
CA LYS A 37 32.80 4.92 8.71
C LYS A 37 33.88 5.85 9.26
N THR A 38 33.90 7.12 8.83
CA THR A 38 34.89 8.11 9.27
C THR A 38 34.63 8.64 10.69
N TRP A 39 33.39 8.54 11.20
CA TRP A 39 33.03 9.01 12.54
C TRP A 39 32.47 7.94 13.48
N LEU A 40 32.05 6.77 12.99
CA LEU A 40 31.78 5.58 13.83
C LEU A 40 33.05 4.93 14.42
N GLN A 41 34.07 5.71 14.76
CA GLN A 41 35.27 5.28 15.48
C GLN A 41 35.01 5.30 16.99
N PRO A 42 35.60 4.43 17.82
CA PRO A 42 35.41 4.45 19.28
C PRO A 42 35.59 5.85 19.91
N CYS A 43 34.80 6.18 20.95
CA CYS A 43 34.84 7.50 21.59
C CYS A 43 36.22 7.82 22.18
N GLN A 44 36.59 9.09 22.16
CA GLN A 44 37.76 9.58 22.89
C GLN A 44 37.51 9.48 24.41
N PRO A 45 38.56 9.45 25.26
CA PRO A 45 38.39 9.24 26.70
C PRO A 45 37.47 10.24 27.42
N HIS A 46 37.29 11.43 26.87
CA HIS A 46 36.48 12.52 27.43
C HIS A 46 35.08 12.60 26.80
N GLU A 47 34.81 11.85 25.74
CA GLU A 47 33.55 11.90 25.01
C GLU A 47 32.55 10.90 25.60
N ALA A 48 31.34 11.36 25.90
CA ALA A 48 30.19 10.47 26.11
C ALA A 48 29.34 10.47 24.83
N ARG A 49 29.03 9.27 24.30
CA ARG A 49 28.41 9.13 22.99
C ARG A 49 27.20 8.19 22.96
N LEU A 50 26.16 8.64 22.26
CA LEU A 50 25.04 7.81 21.79
C LEU A 50 25.00 7.78 20.26
N THR A 51 24.94 6.59 19.69
CA THR A 51 24.63 6.35 18.28
C THR A 51 23.22 5.77 18.16
N ILE A 52 22.39 6.38 17.33
CA ILE A 52 21.03 5.94 17.05
C ILE A 52 20.95 5.48 15.60
N VAL A 53 20.37 4.30 15.38
CA VAL A 53 20.01 3.79 14.05
C VAL A 53 18.49 3.80 13.92
N GLN A 54 17.95 4.71 13.12
CA GLN A 54 16.52 4.86 12.91
C GLN A 54 16.10 4.36 11.53
N ILE A 55 15.05 3.54 11.50
CA ILE A 55 14.22 3.26 10.33
C ILE A 55 12.77 3.61 10.65
N THR A 56 11.90 3.63 9.65
CA THR A 56 10.47 3.94 9.80
C THR A 56 9.72 3.38 8.60
N ASP A 57 8.38 3.24 8.72
CA ASP A 57 7.48 3.01 7.59
C ASP A 57 7.94 1.82 6.73
N VAL A 58 7.95 0.62 7.31
CA VAL A 58 8.54 -0.58 6.69
C VAL A 58 7.43 -1.53 6.22
N TYR A 59 7.24 -1.61 4.91
CA TYR A 59 6.15 -2.40 4.30
C TYR A 59 6.66 -3.54 3.43
N THR A 60 7.87 -4.01 3.70
CA THR A 60 8.51 -5.15 3.03
C THR A 60 9.47 -5.84 4.00
N LEU A 61 9.78 -7.11 3.75
CA LEU A 61 10.80 -7.86 4.48
C LEU A 61 12.20 -7.75 3.86
N ASP A 62 12.31 -7.23 2.63
CA ASP A 62 13.50 -7.36 1.77
C ASP A 62 14.79 -6.84 2.41
N ASN A 63 14.70 -5.73 3.15
CA ASN A 63 15.86 -5.04 3.67
C ASN A 63 16.26 -5.49 5.09
N PHE A 64 15.46 -6.32 5.77
CA PHE A 64 15.74 -6.74 7.15
C PHE A 64 17.02 -7.57 7.27
N ALA A 65 17.33 -8.44 6.30
CA ALA A 65 18.54 -9.24 6.31
C ALA A 65 19.81 -8.37 6.29
N SER A 66 19.85 -7.34 5.46
CA SER A 66 20.97 -6.39 5.40
C SER A 66 20.98 -5.43 6.59
N LEU A 67 19.80 -4.98 7.06
CA LEU A 67 19.67 -4.18 8.27
C LEU A 67 20.22 -4.89 9.51
N LYS A 68 19.94 -6.19 9.67
CA LYS A 68 20.49 -6.99 10.77
C LYS A 68 22.01 -6.97 10.76
N THR A 69 22.63 -7.19 9.61
CA THR A 69 24.09 -7.12 9.46
C THR A 69 24.60 -5.71 9.77
N MET A 70 23.96 -4.65 9.25
CA MET A 70 24.30 -3.26 9.54
C MET A 70 24.34 -2.99 11.05
N LEU A 71 23.26 -3.34 11.77
CA LEU A 71 23.16 -3.12 13.21
C LEU A 71 24.25 -3.89 13.98
N GLN A 72 24.51 -5.13 13.60
CA GLN A 72 25.56 -5.95 14.21
C GLN A 72 26.96 -5.38 13.96
N GLU A 73 27.26 -4.93 12.74
CA GLU A 73 28.55 -4.35 12.39
C GLU A 73 28.77 -3.00 13.07
N ILE A 74 27.76 -2.11 13.10
CA ILE A 74 27.84 -0.83 13.80
C ILE A 74 28.12 -1.06 15.29
N ARG A 75 27.35 -1.94 15.94
CA ARG A 75 27.53 -2.30 17.36
C ARG A 75 28.91 -2.90 17.63
N LYS A 76 29.42 -3.75 16.74
CA LYS A 76 30.74 -4.38 16.88
C LYS A 76 31.90 -3.39 16.68
N ALA A 77 31.71 -2.35 15.87
CA ALA A 77 32.72 -1.32 15.63
C ALA A 77 32.89 -0.34 16.81
N GLN A 78 31.91 -0.31 17.73
CA GLN A 78 31.91 0.57 18.88
C GLN A 78 32.76 0.05 20.05
N GLY A 79 33.31 0.97 20.85
CA GLY A 79 34.01 0.65 22.09
C GLY A 79 33.06 0.27 23.24
N PRO A 80 33.58 -0.22 24.37
CA PRO A 80 32.77 -0.68 25.51
C PRO A 80 31.97 0.42 26.22
N HIS A 81 32.33 1.68 26.02
CA HIS A 81 31.64 2.85 26.60
C HIS A 81 30.70 3.55 25.61
N ASP A 82 30.71 3.13 24.35
CA ASP A 82 29.82 3.65 23.33
C ASP A 82 28.45 2.97 23.44
N LYS A 83 27.39 3.77 23.42
CA LYS A 83 26.02 3.25 23.39
C LYS A 83 25.49 3.30 21.97
N VAL A 84 25.04 2.17 21.45
CA VAL A 84 24.27 2.10 20.20
C VAL A 84 22.86 1.64 20.51
N ILE A 85 21.88 2.38 20.01
CA ILE A 85 20.47 1.97 20.02
C ILE A 85 19.90 1.96 18.61
N SER A 86 18.88 1.15 18.39
CA SER A 86 18.14 1.06 17.14
C SER A 86 16.65 1.20 17.37
N MET A 87 15.95 1.82 16.42
CA MET A 87 14.53 2.07 16.53
C MET A 87 13.81 2.01 15.19
N LEU A 88 12.56 1.55 15.23
CA LEU A 88 11.60 1.63 14.14
C LEU A 88 10.43 2.50 14.59
N THR A 89 10.30 3.69 14.00
CA THR A 89 9.35 4.72 14.43
C THR A 89 7.96 4.58 13.78
N GLY A 90 7.30 3.44 13.99
CA GLY A 90 5.93 3.17 13.53
C GLY A 90 5.77 2.72 12.09
N ASP A 91 4.53 2.31 11.76
CA ASP A 91 4.06 1.85 10.46
C ASP A 91 4.88 0.67 9.91
N PHE A 92 4.68 -0.50 10.49
CA PHE A 92 5.33 -1.74 10.06
C PHE A 92 4.34 -2.89 9.86
N LEU A 93 3.18 -2.89 10.52
CA LEU A 93 2.22 -3.99 10.41
C LEU A 93 1.29 -3.88 9.18
N ALA A 94 1.16 -2.72 8.57
CA ALA A 94 0.30 -2.48 7.42
C ALA A 94 0.79 -1.22 6.70
N PRO A 95 0.43 -0.96 5.42
CA PRO A 95 -0.51 -1.70 4.56
C PRO A 95 0.15 -2.78 3.71
N TYR A 96 1.19 -3.42 4.22
CA TYR A 96 1.93 -4.50 3.56
C TYR A 96 1.05 -5.73 3.24
N LEU A 97 1.11 -6.23 1.99
CA LEU A 97 0.28 -7.33 1.49
C LEU A 97 0.38 -8.60 2.37
N LEU A 98 1.60 -9.03 2.72
CA LEU A 98 1.77 -10.22 3.57
C LEU A 98 1.03 -10.06 4.91
N SER A 99 1.13 -8.89 5.54
CA SER A 99 0.46 -8.61 6.80
C SER A 99 -1.06 -8.58 6.70
N SER A 100 -1.58 -8.27 5.51
CA SER A 100 -3.02 -8.40 5.23
C SER A 100 -3.50 -9.85 5.14
N ILE A 101 -2.61 -10.83 5.05
CA ILE A 101 -2.92 -12.26 5.00
C ILE A 101 -2.56 -12.92 6.32
N ASP A 102 -1.32 -12.76 6.77
CA ASP A 102 -0.77 -13.42 7.96
C ASP A 102 -1.01 -12.64 9.27
N ARG A 103 -1.60 -11.43 9.18
CA ARG A 103 -1.85 -10.52 10.32
C ARG A 103 -0.57 -9.97 10.96
N GLY A 104 0.52 -9.85 10.22
CA GLY A 104 1.80 -9.27 10.64
C GLY A 104 2.82 -10.26 11.22
N GLU A 105 2.59 -11.57 11.08
CA GLU A 105 3.47 -12.60 11.65
C GLU A 105 4.87 -12.58 11.01
N GLY A 106 4.97 -12.53 9.69
CA GLY A 106 6.23 -12.46 8.97
C GLY A 106 7.01 -11.18 9.28
N MET A 107 6.32 -10.05 9.39
CA MET A 107 6.94 -8.78 9.78
C MET A 107 7.48 -8.83 11.20
N MET A 108 6.69 -9.29 12.17
CA MET A 108 7.13 -9.37 13.56
C MET A 108 8.21 -10.43 13.78
N MET A 109 8.23 -11.50 12.98
CA MET A 109 9.35 -12.44 12.92
C MET A 109 10.63 -11.73 12.47
N ALA A 110 10.60 -10.97 11.38
CA ALA A 110 11.76 -10.25 10.88
C ALA A 110 12.25 -9.18 11.86
N ILE A 111 11.33 -8.46 12.51
CA ILE A 111 11.62 -7.48 13.56
C ILE A 111 12.28 -8.14 14.77
N ASN A 112 11.76 -9.26 15.28
CA ASN A 112 12.35 -9.96 16.44
C ASN A 112 13.70 -10.63 16.13
N GLU A 113 13.91 -11.05 14.88
CA GLU A 113 15.20 -11.60 14.43
C GLU A 113 16.25 -10.52 14.16
N THR A 114 15.83 -9.26 14.10
CA THR A 114 16.68 -8.08 13.90
C THR A 114 16.84 -7.37 15.23
N PRO A 115 18.05 -6.94 15.63
CA PRO A 115 18.25 -6.34 16.94
C PRO A 115 17.76 -4.88 16.97
N ILE A 116 16.45 -4.65 16.80
CA ILE A 116 15.78 -3.35 16.97
C ILE A 116 15.45 -3.22 18.45
N ASP A 117 15.95 -2.18 19.11
CA ASP A 117 15.75 -1.99 20.55
C ASP A 117 14.40 -1.37 20.89
N TYR A 118 13.93 -0.43 20.04
CA TYR A 118 12.71 0.33 20.28
C TYR A 118 11.72 0.29 19.12
N LEU A 119 10.45 0.00 19.43
CA LEU A 119 9.32 0.24 18.52
C LEU A 119 8.43 1.35 19.07
N THR A 120 7.80 2.08 18.17
CA THR A 120 6.73 3.03 18.49
C THR A 120 5.50 2.74 17.64
N TRP A 121 4.37 3.34 17.99
CA TRP A 121 3.18 3.31 17.14
C TRP A 121 3.38 4.14 15.87
N GLY A 122 2.92 3.62 14.74
CA GLY A 122 2.41 4.39 13.62
C GLY A 122 0.90 4.20 13.48
N ASN A 123 0.27 4.93 12.55
CA ASN A 123 -1.18 4.86 12.38
C ASN A 123 -1.64 3.54 11.75
N HIS A 124 -0.80 2.89 10.95
CA HIS A 124 -1.13 1.66 10.25
C HIS A 124 -1.17 0.43 11.17
N GLU A 125 -0.60 0.48 12.37
CA GLU A 125 -0.83 -0.59 13.35
C GLU A 125 -2.32 -0.76 13.70
N ALA A 126 -3.16 0.29 13.53
CA ALA A 126 -4.61 0.19 13.69
C ALA A 126 -5.33 -0.58 12.57
N ASP A 127 -4.69 -0.82 11.42
CA ASP A 127 -5.24 -1.61 10.32
C ASP A 127 -5.28 -3.12 10.64
N ILE A 128 -4.45 -3.58 11.57
CA ILE A 128 -4.47 -4.97 12.01
C ILE A 128 -5.47 -5.13 13.16
N PRO A 129 -6.29 -6.20 13.19
CA PRO A 129 -7.25 -6.39 14.26
C PRO A 129 -6.56 -6.38 15.62
N HIS A 130 -7.08 -5.56 16.53
CA HIS A 130 -6.43 -5.17 17.80
C HIS A 130 -5.88 -6.33 18.63
N LYS A 131 -6.56 -7.48 18.64
CA LYS A 131 -6.10 -8.70 19.32
C LYS A 131 -4.73 -9.20 18.82
N HIS A 132 -4.46 -9.08 17.52
CA HIS A 132 -3.19 -9.49 16.92
C HIS A 132 -2.11 -8.45 17.22
N VAL A 133 -2.42 -7.16 17.14
CA VAL A 133 -1.53 -6.07 17.56
C VAL A 133 -1.06 -6.27 19.00
N CYS A 134 -1.98 -6.53 19.93
CA CYS A 134 -1.63 -6.79 21.33
C CYS A 134 -0.75 -8.03 21.50
N ARG A 135 -1.02 -9.11 20.74
CA ARG A 135 -0.17 -10.31 20.73
C ARG A 135 1.25 -9.99 20.24
N HIS A 136 1.38 -9.20 19.18
CA HIS A 136 2.66 -8.80 18.61
C HIS A 136 3.47 -7.97 19.59
N VAL A 137 2.88 -6.96 20.22
CA VAL A 137 3.59 -6.18 21.25
C VAL A 137 4.01 -7.05 22.42
N LYS A 138 3.12 -7.92 22.92
CA LYS A 138 3.45 -8.85 24.02
C LYS A 138 4.65 -9.76 23.70
N ASN A 139 4.80 -10.17 22.44
CA ASN A 139 5.85 -11.08 22.00
C ASN A 139 7.09 -10.36 21.44
N TYR A 140 7.09 -9.03 21.40
CA TYR A 140 8.25 -8.27 20.96
C TYR A 140 9.37 -8.36 22.00
N THR A 141 10.59 -8.65 21.53
CA THR A 141 11.75 -8.87 22.42
C THR A 141 12.45 -7.59 22.86
N GLY A 142 12.17 -6.46 22.18
CA GLY A 142 12.67 -5.14 22.56
C GLY A 142 11.68 -4.36 23.44
N THR A 143 11.83 -3.04 23.45
CA THR A 143 11.00 -2.13 24.23
C THR A 143 10.03 -1.37 23.31
N PHE A 144 8.75 -1.40 23.65
CA PHE A 144 7.71 -0.66 22.94
C PHE A 144 7.41 0.66 23.65
N ILE A 145 7.87 1.78 23.11
CA ILE A 145 7.63 3.10 23.70
C ILE A 145 6.29 3.62 23.20
N ASN A 146 5.37 3.89 24.12
CA ASN A 146 4.04 4.43 23.85
C ASN A 146 3.76 5.56 24.84
N THR A 147 3.92 6.83 24.44
CA THR A 147 3.78 7.96 25.36
C THR A 147 2.37 8.55 25.35
N ASN A 148 1.76 8.80 24.19
CA ASN A 148 0.47 9.50 24.09
C ASN A 148 -0.76 8.59 23.90
N MET A 149 -0.63 7.28 24.19
CA MET A 149 -1.76 6.35 24.16
C MET A 149 -1.75 5.40 25.37
N GLN A 150 -1.65 5.97 26.58
CA GLN A 150 -1.52 5.21 27.85
C GLN A 150 -2.72 4.30 28.16
N SER A 151 -3.89 4.61 27.60
CA SER A 151 -5.10 3.80 27.76
C SER A 151 -5.08 2.51 26.91
N HIS A 152 -4.09 2.34 26.03
CA HIS A 152 -3.99 1.17 25.17
C HIS A 152 -3.64 -0.10 25.96
N ASP A 153 -4.23 -1.23 25.55
CA ASP A 153 -4.05 -2.53 26.21
C ASP A 153 -2.61 -3.04 26.24
N SER A 154 -1.76 -2.57 25.32
CA SER A 154 -0.32 -2.91 25.32
C SER A 154 0.41 -2.45 26.58
N MET A 155 -0.07 -1.38 27.25
CA MET A 155 0.53 -0.87 28.47
C MET A 155 0.45 -1.85 29.66
N LYS A 156 -0.26 -2.97 29.49
CA LYS A 156 -0.30 -4.08 30.46
C LYS A 156 0.90 -5.03 30.34
N TYR A 157 1.72 -4.90 29.28
CA TYR A 157 2.87 -5.77 29.02
C TYR A 157 4.16 -5.09 29.47
N ASP A 158 5.05 -5.86 30.10
CA ASP A 158 6.31 -5.33 30.67
C ASP A 158 7.22 -4.69 29.62
N CYS A 159 7.13 -5.11 28.36
CA CYS A 159 7.88 -4.53 27.25
C CYS A 159 7.36 -3.14 26.83
N SER A 160 6.16 -2.72 27.24
CA SER A 160 5.56 -1.46 26.83
C SER A 160 5.70 -0.39 27.91
N VAL A 161 6.39 0.70 27.57
CA VAL A 161 6.75 1.76 28.53
C VAL A 161 6.30 3.14 28.04
N PRO A 162 5.98 4.08 28.95
CA PRO A 162 5.59 5.44 28.57
C PRO A 162 6.75 6.28 28.03
N TYR A 163 7.99 5.98 28.42
CA TYR A 163 9.21 6.65 28.01
C TYR A 163 10.40 5.72 28.33
N GLU A 164 11.57 6.05 27.78
CA GLU A 164 12.82 5.36 28.06
C GLU A 164 13.92 6.36 28.43
N ILE A 165 14.91 5.95 29.24
CA ILE A 165 16.06 6.79 29.60
C ILE A 165 17.34 6.07 29.22
N ILE A 166 18.10 6.69 28.32
CA ILE A 166 19.41 6.20 27.90
C ILE A 166 20.49 6.91 28.68
N GLU A 167 21.27 6.14 29.44
CA GLU A 167 22.45 6.65 30.13
C GLU A 167 23.70 6.44 29.27
N ILE A 168 24.50 7.48 29.11
CA ILE A 168 25.81 7.44 28.45
C ILE A 168 26.88 8.04 29.36
N SER A 169 28.11 7.53 29.26
CA SER A 169 29.21 7.99 30.08
C SER A 169 30.52 8.05 29.30
N SER A 170 31.39 9.01 29.62
CA SER A 170 32.74 9.04 29.05
C SER A 170 33.61 7.90 29.60
N PRO A 171 34.58 7.37 28.83
CA PRO A 171 35.50 6.35 29.31
C PRO A 171 36.31 6.75 30.56
N ASP A 172 36.62 8.05 30.72
CA ASP A 172 37.31 8.55 31.91
C ASP A 172 36.38 8.75 33.14
N GLY A 173 35.08 8.47 32.98
CA GLY A 173 34.07 8.49 34.03
C GLY A 173 33.67 9.89 34.52
N LYS A 174 34.14 10.95 33.86
CA LYS A 174 33.87 12.33 34.31
C LYS A 174 32.55 12.90 33.78
N HIS A 175 32.04 12.35 32.68
CA HIS A 175 30.78 12.79 32.09
C HIS A 175 29.77 11.66 32.14
N GLN A 176 28.57 11.98 32.62
CA GLN A 176 27.41 11.11 32.61
C GLN A 176 26.23 11.95 32.14
N HIS A 177 25.52 11.45 31.14
CA HIS A 177 24.36 12.12 30.58
C HIS A 177 23.18 11.18 30.48
N LYS A 178 21.99 11.73 30.66
CA LYS A 178 20.71 11.02 30.55
C LYS A 178 19.90 11.60 29.40
N ILE A 179 19.49 10.74 28.49
CA ILE A 179 18.72 11.11 27.30
C ILE A 179 17.36 10.42 27.40
N GLY A 180 16.30 11.20 27.56
CA GLY A 180 14.93 10.70 27.60
C GLY A 180 14.36 10.52 26.19
N LEU A 181 13.64 9.43 25.97
CA LEU A 181 12.91 9.15 24.72
C LEU A 181 11.41 9.14 24.98
N VAL A 182 10.64 9.83 24.12
CA VAL A 182 9.18 9.87 24.18
C VAL A 182 8.59 9.59 22.79
N ALA A 183 7.59 8.72 22.69
CA ALA A 183 6.99 8.27 21.45
C ALA A 183 5.59 8.83 21.25
N LEU A 184 5.39 9.59 20.18
CA LEU A 184 4.18 10.36 19.92
C LEU A 184 3.56 10.00 18.57
N LEU A 185 2.31 9.55 18.60
CA LEU A 185 1.51 9.27 17.41
C LEU A 185 0.59 10.45 17.09
N SER A 186 0.40 10.80 15.81
CA SER A 186 -0.57 11.84 15.43
C SER A 186 -1.99 11.51 15.94
N ASN A 187 -2.66 12.51 16.50
CA ASN A 187 -4.06 12.42 16.91
C ASN A 187 -5.03 12.96 15.84
N ASP A 188 -4.60 13.20 14.59
CA ASP A 188 -5.47 13.70 13.52
C ASP A 188 -6.66 12.74 13.31
N PRO A 189 -7.92 13.15 13.60
CA PRO A 189 -9.08 12.29 13.41
C PRO A 189 -9.25 11.79 11.98
N LYS A 190 -8.70 12.49 10.98
CA LYS A 190 -8.77 12.07 9.57
C LYS A 190 -7.99 10.78 9.32
N LEU A 191 -6.90 10.54 10.04
CA LEU A 191 -6.12 9.31 9.95
C LEU A 191 -6.95 8.11 10.38
N TYR A 192 -7.87 8.27 11.33
CA TYR A 192 -8.63 7.15 11.91
C TYR A 192 -10.10 7.09 11.48
N SER A 193 -10.60 8.12 10.79
CA SER A 193 -12.01 8.27 10.39
C SER A 193 -12.57 7.17 9.47
N HIS A 194 -11.71 6.31 8.94
CA HIS A 194 -12.06 5.26 7.99
C HIS A 194 -12.36 3.91 8.65
N PHE A 195 -11.97 3.71 9.91
CA PHE A 195 -12.20 2.44 10.60
C PHE A 195 -13.66 2.28 10.97
N LYS A 196 -14.23 1.10 10.71
CA LYS A 196 -15.58 0.74 11.15
C LYS A 196 -15.63 0.56 12.67
N GLU A 197 -14.64 -0.13 13.20
CA GLU A 197 -14.40 -0.28 14.63
C GLU A 197 -13.50 0.86 15.13
N PRO A 198 -13.55 1.23 16.43
CA PRO A 198 -12.61 2.20 16.97
C PRO A 198 -11.16 1.77 16.78
N ALA A 199 -10.32 2.67 16.21
CA ALA A 199 -8.89 2.45 16.05
C ALA A 199 -8.23 2.06 17.39
N PHE A 200 -7.18 1.24 17.33
CA PHE A 200 -6.42 0.78 18.52
C PHE A 200 -7.30 0.21 19.64
N GLY A 201 -8.40 -0.48 19.28
CA GLY A 201 -9.33 -1.05 20.26
C GLY A 201 -10.09 -0.01 21.09
N GLY A 202 -10.19 1.23 20.60
CA GLY A 202 -10.85 2.34 21.29
C GLY A 202 -9.95 3.07 22.30
N ALA A 203 -8.64 2.81 22.29
CA ALA A 203 -7.69 3.59 23.08
C ALA A 203 -7.72 5.07 22.67
N THR A 204 -7.56 5.94 23.67
CA THR A 204 -7.49 7.40 23.45
C THR A 204 -6.07 7.79 23.07
N ILE A 205 -5.92 8.39 21.90
CA ILE A 205 -4.69 9.06 21.46
C ILE A 205 -4.75 10.50 21.99
N GLU A 206 -3.95 10.80 23.00
CA GLU A 206 -3.86 12.11 23.65
C GLU A 206 -3.19 13.15 22.72
N ASP A 207 -3.43 14.44 23.00
CA ASP A 207 -2.79 15.52 22.22
C ASP A 207 -1.27 15.41 22.29
N PRO A 208 -0.58 15.26 21.14
CA PRO A 208 0.84 14.96 21.15
C PRO A 208 1.69 16.07 21.78
N TRP A 209 1.28 17.33 21.68
CA TRP A 209 2.05 18.46 22.20
C TRP A 209 1.83 18.67 23.70
N GLU A 210 0.60 18.49 24.18
CA GLU A 210 0.32 18.46 25.62
C GLU A 210 1.05 17.30 26.30
N THR A 211 1.01 16.11 25.70
CA THR A 211 1.73 14.93 26.20
C THR A 211 3.24 15.15 26.16
N LEU A 212 3.80 15.69 25.07
CA LEU A 212 5.23 16.02 24.99
C LEU A 212 5.66 16.99 26.09
N ALA A 213 4.90 18.05 26.33
CA ALA A 213 5.21 19.03 27.38
C ALA A 213 5.22 18.37 28.78
N LYS A 214 4.24 17.50 29.06
CA LYS A 214 4.16 16.75 30.31
C LYS A 214 5.38 15.83 30.51
N TYR A 215 5.69 14.98 29.52
CA TYR A 215 6.77 14.01 29.66
C TYR A 215 8.15 14.64 29.58
N LYS A 216 8.34 15.70 28.78
CA LYS A 216 9.58 16.47 28.77
C LYS A 216 9.88 17.04 30.16
N LYS A 217 8.88 17.66 30.80
CA LYS A 217 9.01 18.18 32.16
C LYS A 217 9.36 17.07 33.16
N LEU A 218 8.64 15.94 33.12
CA LEU A 218 8.92 14.77 33.96
C LEU A 218 10.36 14.28 33.80
N LEU A 219 10.83 14.12 32.57
CA LEU A 219 12.16 13.60 32.26
C LEU A 219 13.27 14.56 32.69
N GLU A 220 13.11 15.86 32.48
CA GLU A 220 14.11 16.86 32.84
C GLU A 220 14.14 17.14 34.35
N GLU A 221 12.98 17.37 34.97
CA GLU A 221 12.89 17.82 36.36
C GLU A 221 13.00 16.66 37.36
N GLU A 222 12.38 15.51 37.08
CA GLU A 222 12.32 14.39 38.02
C GLU A 222 13.39 13.33 37.74
N HIS A 223 13.73 13.09 36.47
CA HIS A 223 14.73 12.09 36.09
C HIS A 223 16.12 12.66 35.77
N GLY A 224 16.23 13.99 35.65
CA GLY A 224 17.49 14.68 35.37
C GLY A 224 18.02 14.40 33.97
N CYS A 225 17.14 14.23 32.98
CA CYS A 225 17.56 14.10 31.59
C CYS A 225 18.13 15.43 31.07
N ASP A 226 19.32 15.37 30.48
CA ASP A 226 19.97 16.52 29.82
C ASP A 226 19.36 16.83 28.44
N LEU A 227 18.71 15.83 27.86
CA LEU A 227 18.10 15.88 26.54
C LEU A 227 16.84 15.01 26.52
N VAL A 228 15.78 15.50 25.87
CA VAL A 228 14.60 14.70 25.53
C VAL A 228 14.45 14.67 24.01
N ILE A 229 14.37 13.47 23.43
CA ILE A 229 14.21 13.22 22.00
C ILE A 229 12.79 12.69 21.75
N PRO A 230 11.90 13.45 21.10
CA PRO A 230 10.65 12.91 20.60
C PRO A 230 10.88 12.00 19.38
N LEU A 231 10.27 10.81 19.46
CA LEU A 231 10.11 9.82 18.41
C LEU A 231 8.68 9.99 17.88
N GLU A 232 8.52 10.69 16.76
CA GLU A 232 7.21 11.06 16.24
C GLU A 232 6.77 10.17 15.07
N HIS A 233 5.48 9.87 15.00
CA HIS A 233 4.87 9.31 13.79
C HIS A 233 3.75 10.26 13.34
N MET A 234 4.15 11.33 12.63
CA MET A 234 3.31 12.48 12.30
C MET A 234 3.73 13.11 10.98
N TYR A 235 2.84 13.86 10.34
CA TYR A 235 3.14 14.61 9.11
C TYR A 235 4.18 15.71 9.33
N VAL A 236 4.92 16.09 8.28
CA VAL A 236 5.88 17.23 8.31
C VAL A 236 5.32 18.53 8.93
N PRO A 237 4.07 18.97 8.63
CA PRO A 237 3.50 20.16 9.27
C PRO A 237 3.30 20.01 10.78
N GLU A 238 2.99 18.80 11.27
CA GLU A 238 2.88 18.53 12.70
C GLU A 238 4.27 18.53 13.37
N ASN A 239 5.30 17.95 12.72
CA ASN A 239 6.68 18.05 13.22
C ASN A 239 7.15 19.50 13.23
N THR A 240 6.81 20.27 12.19
CA THR A 240 7.11 21.71 12.12
C THR A 240 6.47 22.45 13.29
N LYS A 241 5.21 22.15 13.61
CA LYS A 241 4.52 22.70 14.79
C LYS A 241 5.26 22.33 16.09
N THR A 242 5.79 21.11 16.23
CA THR A 242 6.66 20.77 17.37
C THR A 242 7.85 21.73 17.45
N THR A 243 8.55 21.98 16.34
CA THR A 243 9.68 22.94 16.33
C THR A 243 9.29 24.37 16.67
N GLU A 244 8.08 24.81 16.29
CA GLU A 244 7.56 26.15 16.58
C GLU A 244 7.26 26.35 18.06
N ILE A 245 6.70 25.32 18.72
CA ILE A 245 6.40 25.32 20.15
C ILE A 245 7.67 25.43 20.99
N TYR A 246 8.74 24.74 20.56
CA TYR A 246 10.00 24.64 21.31
C TYR A 246 11.14 25.52 20.76
N LYS A 247 10.85 26.53 19.93
CA LYS A 247 11.87 27.40 19.33
C LYS A 247 12.69 28.23 20.33
N ASP A 248 12.15 28.49 21.52
CA ASP A 248 12.71 29.37 22.55
C ASP A 248 13.47 28.56 23.65
N CYS A 249 13.56 29.06 24.89
CA CYS A 249 14.40 28.54 25.98
C CYS A 249 14.13 27.08 26.43
N GLN A 250 13.21 26.36 25.81
CA GLN A 250 12.88 24.94 26.08
C GLN A 250 13.22 24.05 24.88
N SER A 251 14.34 24.33 24.20
CA SER A 251 14.65 23.75 22.89
C SER A 251 14.73 22.22 22.89
N ILE A 252 14.05 21.60 21.92
CA ILE A 252 14.26 20.21 21.50
C ILE A 252 15.25 20.25 20.33
N PRO A 253 16.51 19.80 20.48
CA PRO A 253 17.50 19.94 19.42
C PRO A 253 17.36 18.90 18.30
N LEU A 254 16.62 17.81 18.53
CA LEU A 254 16.48 16.69 17.60
C LEU A 254 15.09 16.07 17.69
N ILE A 255 14.44 15.84 16.55
CA ILE A 255 13.21 15.06 16.38
C ILE A 255 13.54 13.92 15.41
N LEU A 256 13.19 12.70 15.78
CA LEU A 256 13.27 11.51 14.93
C LEU A 256 11.84 11.13 14.53
N SER A 257 11.52 11.08 13.24
CA SER A 257 10.13 10.97 12.81
C SER A 257 9.89 10.04 11.60
N GLY A 258 8.64 9.61 11.42
CA GLY A 258 8.14 8.72 10.35
C GLY A 258 7.00 9.31 9.53
N HIS A 259 6.12 8.47 8.98
CA HIS A 259 4.83 8.79 8.32
C HIS A 259 4.87 9.34 6.88
N ASP A 260 5.80 10.22 6.52
CA ASP A 260 5.77 10.86 5.19
C ASP A 260 6.54 10.09 4.11
N HIS A 261 7.17 8.96 4.45
CA HIS A 261 7.85 8.01 3.55
C HIS A 261 9.05 8.56 2.73
N HIS A 262 9.48 9.80 2.96
CA HIS A 262 10.63 10.40 2.27
C HIS A 262 11.71 10.83 3.25
N ARG A 263 12.95 10.91 2.76
CA ARG A 263 14.08 11.34 3.56
C ARG A 263 14.04 12.83 3.83
N ILE A 264 14.17 13.19 5.09
CA ILE A 264 14.25 14.58 5.56
C ILE A 264 15.41 14.68 6.52
N ASP A 265 16.30 15.65 6.30
CA ASP A 265 17.27 16.08 7.30
C ASP A 265 17.31 17.61 7.23
N GLN A 266 16.55 18.26 8.11
CA GLN A 266 16.36 19.70 8.08
C GLN A 266 16.54 20.32 9.46
N LYS A 267 17.10 21.53 9.49
CA LYS A 267 17.16 22.35 10.70
C LYS A 267 16.09 23.44 10.64
N ILE A 268 15.09 23.35 11.52
CA ILE A 268 13.97 24.27 11.64
C ILE A 268 13.95 24.81 13.07
N ASN A 269 13.99 26.14 13.26
CA ASN A 269 13.93 26.77 14.59
C ASN A 269 14.94 26.22 15.62
N ASN A 270 16.16 25.89 15.18
CA ASN A 270 17.23 25.22 15.95
C ASN A 270 17.01 23.74 16.30
N THR A 271 15.88 23.15 15.90
CA THR A 271 15.61 21.72 15.98
C THR A 271 16.01 21.04 14.68
N ARG A 272 16.69 19.90 14.76
CA ARG A 272 16.95 19.04 13.60
C ARG A 272 15.83 18.00 13.49
N LEU A 273 15.12 17.97 12.36
CA LEU A 273 14.11 16.97 12.02
C LEU A 273 14.73 15.93 11.09
N ILE A 274 14.68 14.66 11.47
CA ILE A 274 15.21 13.55 10.69
C ILE A 274 14.10 12.55 10.39
N LYS A 275 13.96 12.17 9.12
CA LYS A 275 13.15 11.05 8.64
C LYS A 275 13.98 10.18 7.68
N PRO A 276 14.09 8.85 7.90
CA PRO A 276 14.95 7.98 7.08
C PRO A 276 14.35 7.53 5.75
N GLY A 277 13.11 7.91 5.44
CA GLY A 277 12.38 7.43 4.25
C GLY A 277 11.45 6.30 4.63
N MET A 278 11.49 5.17 3.91
CA MET A 278 10.63 4.01 4.12
C MET A 278 11.37 2.70 3.79
N ASP A 279 10.74 1.58 4.13
CA ASP A 279 11.11 0.20 3.77
C ASP A 279 12.51 -0.23 4.21
N ALA A 280 13.10 0.51 5.15
CA ALA A 280 14.50 0.36 5.54
C ALA A 280 15.47 0.36 4.34
N VAL A 281 15.11 1.03 3.22
CA VAL A 281 16.05 1.22 2.09
C VAL A 281 17.27 1.99 2.56
N HIS A 282 17.06 2.98 3.42
CA HIS A 282 18.10 3.66 4.17
C HIS A 282 17.78 3.59 5.66
N ALA A 283 18.83 3.54 6.48
CA ALA A 283 18.76 3.87 7.89
C ALA A 283 19.36 5.26 8.11
N ALA A 284 18.72 6.07 8.96
CA ALA A 284 19.36 7.26 9.50
C ALA A 284 20.30 6.83 10.63
N ILE A 285 21.58 7.20 10.51
CA ILE A 285 22.56 7.02 11.56
C ILE A 285 22.77 8.38 12.19
N ILE A 286 22.50 8.52 13.49
CA ILE A 286 22.62 9.75 14.25
C ILE A 286 23.64 9.54 15.35
N GLU A 287 24.58 10.45 15.51
CA GLU A 287 25.50 10.50 16.66
C GLU A 287 25.25 11.74 17.48
N ILE A 288 25.21 11.54 18.80
CA ILE A 288 25.09 12.57 19.82
C ILE A 288 26.33 12.46 20.70
N VAL A 289 27.20 13.47 20.65
CA VAL A 289 28.46 13.51 21.43
C VAL A 289 28.44 14.68 22.42
N TYR A 290 28.80 14.36 23.66
CA TYR A 290 29.16 15.34 24.68
C TYR A 290 30.69 15.35 24.84
N ASP A 291 31.32 16.41 24.31
CA ASP A 291 32.78 16.55 24.16
C ASP A 291 33.42 17.49 25.21
N LYS A 292 32.62 18.24 25.97
CA LYS A 292 33.14 19.30 26.85
C LYS A 292 32.87 19.03 28.33
N ASN A 293 33.84 19.42 29.16
CA ASN A 293 33.72 19.54 30.63
C ASN A 293 32.78 20.70 31.05
N ASP A 294 31.76 21.04 30.26
CA ASP A 294 30.75 22.04 30.61
C ASP A 294 29.41 21.33 30.75
N PRO A 295 28.81 21.27 31.95
CA PRO A 295 27.50 20.67 32.16
C PRO A 295 26.39 21.34 31.33
N ASN A 296 26.62 22.55 30.82
CA ASN A 296 25.69 23.27 29.95
C ASN A 296 26.04 23.15 28.46
N ALA A 297 27.10 22.39 28.10
CA ALA A 297 27.45 22.19 26.71
C ALA A 297 26.34 21.43 25.99
N LYS A 298 25.80 22.06 24.94
CA LYS A 298 24.89 21.37 24.02
C LYS A 298 25.65 20.24 23.31
N PRO A 299 25.02 19.07 23.12
CA PRO A 299 25.66 17.98 22.40
C PRO A 299 25.90 18.37 20.94
N ILE A 300 26.94 17.78 20.36
CA ILE A 300 27.18 17.80 18.92
C ILE A 300 26.31 16.69 18.33
N ILE A 301 25.41 17.05 17.40
CA ILE A 301 24.51 16.12 16.73
C ILE A 301 24.86 16.05 15.26
N ARG A 302 25.22 14.86 14.78
CA ARG A 302 25.51 14.58 13.37
C ARG A 302 24.60 13.47 12.88
N SER A 303 24.24 13.48 11.61
CA SER A 303 23.51 12.39 11.00
C SER A 303 23.82 12.17 9.54
N THR A 304 23.65 10.93 9.09
CA THR A 304 23.70 10.58 7.67
C THR A 304 22.69 9.49 7.33
N PHE A 305 22.36 9.34 6.05
CA PHE A 305 21.54 8.24 5.55
C PHE A 305 22.42 7.19 4.91
N VAL A 306 22.35 5.97 5.40
CA VAL A 306 23.15 4.85 4.88
C VAL A 306 22.21 3.85 4.20
N PRO A 307 22.41 3.55 2.91
CA PRO A 307 21.63 2.50 2.26
C PRO A 307 21.92 1.15 2.91
N THR A 308 20.88 0.44 3.35
CA THR A 308 21.04 -0.87 4.00
C THR A 308 21.65 -1.91 3.07
N SER A 309 21.37 -1.81 1.77
CA SER A 309 21.95 -2.63 0.70
C SER A 309 23.48 -2.58 0.61
N THR A 310 24.15 -1.61 1.25
CA THR A 310 25.62 -1.59 1.35
C THR A 310 26.20 -2.65 2.29
N TYR A 311 25.36 -3.30 3.10
CA TYR A 311 25.73 -4.38 4.01
C TYR A 311 25.28 -5.73 3.46
N GLN A 312 26.12 -6.76 3.63
CA GLN A 312 25.81 -8.11 3.19
C GLN A 312 24.58 -8.65 3.94
N PRO A 313 23.57 -9.21 3.25
CA PRO A 313 22.39 -9.73 3.91
C PRO A 313 22.74 -10.93 4.80
N CYS A 314 22.24 -10.94 6.05
CA CYS A 314 22.32 -12.10 6.94
C CYS A 314 21.62 -13.31 6.30
N PRO A 315 22.34 -14.40 5.95
CA PRO A 315 21.77 -15.52 5.20
C PRO A 315 20.61 -16.20 5.92
N GLU A 316 20.70 -16.35 7.25
CA GLU A 316 19.69 -17.01 8.06
C GLU A 316 18.39 -16.22 8.10
N LEU A 317 18.49 -14.89 8.23
CA LEU A 317 17.30 -14.03 8.20
C LEU A 317 16.72 -13.93 6.79
N LYS A 318 17.56 -13.84 5.76
CA LYS A 318 17.10 -13.82 4.36
C LYS A 318 16.27 -15.07 4.02
N ALA A 319 16.74 -16.24 4.44
CA ALA A 319 16.00 -17.49 4.23
C ALA A 319 14.64 -17.48 4.96
N LYS A 320 14.56 -16.91 6.17
CA LYS A 320 13.30 -16.78 6.92
C LYS A 320 12.34 -15.78 6.29
N THR A 321 12.84 -14.63 5.81
CA THR A 321 12.01 -13.63 5.13
C THR A 321 11.49 -14.16 3.80
N ASP A 322 12.32 -14.88 3.05
CA ASP A 322 11.91 -15.53 1.80
C ASP A 322 10.84 -16.58 2.05
N ALA A 323 11.02 -17.44 3.06
CA ALA A 323 10.02 -18.41 3.46
C ALA A 323 8.73 -17.75 3.97
N ALA A 324 8.79 -16.57 4.59
CA ALA A 324 7.59 -15.84 5.00
C ALA A 324 6.77 -15.36 3.80
N TYR A 325 7.43 -15.00 2.69
CA TYR A 325 6.76 -14.69 1.42
C TYR A 325 6.12 -15.90 0.75
N ASP A 326 6.45 -17.14 1.15
CA ASP A 326 5.86 -18.34 0.55
C ASP A 326 4.33 -18.39 0.76
N VAL A 327 3.82 -17.71 1.79
CA VAL A 327 2.38 -17.53 2.02
C VAL A 327 1.69 -16.80 0.85
N LEU A 328 2.44 -16.03 0.05
CA LEU A 328 1.94 -15.33 -1.14
C LEU A 328 2.04 -16.16 -2.42
N LEU A 329 2.75 -17.29 -2.43
CA LEU A 329 2.90 -18.15 -3.63
C LEU A 329 1.57 -18.49 -4.30
N PRO A 330 0.48 -18.84 -3.59
CA PRO A 330 -0.80 -19.12 -4.23
C PRO A 330 -1.33 -17.91 -5.03
N LEU A 331 -1.16 -16.69 -4.50
CA LEU A 331 -1.57 -15.46 -5.17
C LEU A 331 -0.65 -15.12 -6.35
N ARG A 332 0.67 -15.30 -6.15
CA ARG A 332 1.70 -15.04 -7.16
C ARG A 332 1.56 -15.94 -8.37
N ASN A 333 1.27 -17.21 -8.14
CA ASN A 333 1.14 -18.24 -9.18
C ASN A 333 -0.21 -18.14 -9.92
N THR A 334 -1.22 -17.51 -9.32
CA THR A 334 -2.53 -17.33 -9.97
C THR A 334 -2.46 -16.23 -11.03
N MET A 335 -2.25 -16.61 -12.30
CA MET A 335 -2.26 -15.68 -13.43
C MET A 335 -3.68 -15.18 -13.74
N LEU A 336 -3.87 -13.85 -13.72
CA LEU A 336 -5.12 -13.19 -14.15
C LEU A 336 -5.08 -12.79 -15.62
N ALA A 337 -3.94 -12.24 -16.09
CA ALA A 337 -3.74 -11.87 -17.48
C ALA A 337 -2.27 -11.90 -17.90
N GLN A 338 -2.02 -12.20 -19.18
CA GLN A 338 -0.71 -11.97 -19.78
C GLN A 338 -0.47 -10.46 -19.99
N VAL A 339 0.76 -10.02 -19.77
CA VAL A 339 1.17 -8.63 -19.98
C VAL A 339 1.53 -8.46 -21.45
N LEU A 340 0.83 -7.55 -22.14
CA LEU A 340 1.09 -7.30 -23.56
C LEU A 340 2.36 -6.43 -23.75
N PRO A 341 3.10 -6.57 -24.87
CA PRO A 341 4.37 -5.87 -25.07
C PRO A 341 4.32 -4.34 -24.92
N GLN A 342 3.19 -3.70 -25.21
CA GLN A 342 3.03 -2.25 -25.05
C GLN A 342 3.01 -1.77 -23.59
N PHE A 343 2.88 -2.69 -22.63
CA PHE A 343 2.94 -2.41 -21.19
C PHE A 343 4.29 -2.80 -20.58
N LEU A 344 5.28 -3.19 -21.40
CA LEU A 344 6.64 -3.48 -20.95
C LEU A 344 7.57 -2.25 -21.12
N PRO A 345 8.55 -2.05 -20.21
CA PRO A 345 8.76 -2.79 -18.96
C PRO A 345 7.61 -2.54 -17.98
N LEU A 346 7.21 -3.57 -17.22
CA LEU A 346 6.12 -3.45 -16.26
C LEU A 346 6.62 -2.86 -14.95
N THR A 347 6.14 -1.68 -14.58
CA THR A 347 6.57 -0.97 -13.36
C THR A 347 5.44 -0.13 -12.80
N SER A 348 5.36 -0.09 -11.46
CA SER A 348 4.52 0.85 -10.70
C SER A 348 5.33 1.90 -9.95
N LYS A 349 6.67 1.89 -10.09
CA LYS A 349 7.54 2.89 -9.46
C LYS A 349 7.17 4.29 -9.90
N ASN A 350 7.21 5.21 -8.93
CA ASN A 350 6.94 6.62 -9.15
C ASN A 350 5.57 6.91 -9.81
N ALA A 351 4.55 6.11 -9.54
CA ALA A 351 3.21 6.30 -10.11
C ALA A 351 2.60 7.68 -9.81
N ARG A 352 3.05 8.37 -8.75
CA ARG A 352 2.59 9.73 -8.45
C ARG A 352 3.34 10.84 -9.20
N GLY A 353 4.50 10.53 -9.77
CA GLY A 353 5.37 11.48 -10.49
C GLY A 353 5.54 11.20 -11.98
N SER A 354 5.00 10.09 -12.49
CA SER A 354 5.00 9.73 -13.91
C SER A 354 3.84 8.80 -14.25
N VAL A 355 3.39 8.79 -15.51
CA VAL A 355 2.51 7.72 -16.01
C VAL A 355 3.33 6.44 -16.10
N CYS A 356 3.03 5.46 -15.25
CA CYS A 356 3.73 4.18 -15.22
C CYS A 356 2.99 3.14 -16.05
N THR A 357 3.71 2.10 -16.50
CA THR A 357 3.11 1.04 -17.34
C THR A 357 2.09 0.21 -16.58
N MET A 358 2.30 -0.02 -15.28
CA MET A 358 1.31 -0.69 -14.43
C MET A 358 0.02 0.13 -14.30
N GLY A 359 0.13 1.43 -14.03
CA GLY A 359 -1.04 2.32 -13.96
C GLY A 359 -1.83 2.33 -15.25
N LYS A 360 -1.13 2.36 -16.39
CA LYS A 360 -1.73 2.27 -17.73
C LYS A 360 -2.41 0.93 -17.98
N LEU A 361 -1.78 -0.18 -17.58
CA LEU A 361 -2.33 -1.53 -17.69
C LEU A 361 -3.62 -1.66 -16.86
N VAL A 362 -3.59 -1.26 -15.59
CA VAL A 362 -4.77 -1.33 -14.70
C VAL A 362 -5.92 -0.47 -15.24
N CYS A 363 -5.68 0.77 -15.64
CA CYS A 363 -6.73 1.63 -16.20
C CYS A 363 -7.32 1.03 -17.48
N SER A 364 -6.48 0.43 -18.34
CA SER A 364 -6.92 -0.23 -19.57
C SER A 364 -7.77 -1.48 -19.29
N MET A 365 -7.35 -2.34 -18.37
CA MET A 365 -8.13 -3.52 -17.97
C MET A 365 -9.45 -3.12 -17.31
N LEU A 366 -9.44 -2.09 -16.46
CA LEU A 366 -10.66 -1.57 -15.85
C LEU A 366 -11.61 -1.03 -16.91
N LYS A 367 -11.11 -0.28 -17.90
CA LYS A 367 -11.92 0.21 -19.02
C LYS A 367 -12.56 -0.94 -19.79
N GLN A 368 -11.79 -1.98 -20.11
CA GLN A 368 -12.30 -3.16 -20.81
C GLN A 368 -13.36 -3.90 -19.99
N ALA A 369 -13.14 -4.06 -18.69
CA ALA A 369 -14.09 -4.69 -17.77
C ALA A 369 -15.43 -3.93 -17.74
N LEU A 370 -15.38 -2.61 -17.63
CA LEU A 370 -16.58 -1.76 -17.62
C LEU A 370 -17.30 -1.75 -18.97
N LEU A 371 -16.57 -1.77 -20.09
CA LEU A 371 -17.15 -1.90 -21.42
C LEU A 371 -17.80 -3.27 -21.62
N GLN A 372 -17.21 -4.34 -21.10
CA GLN A 372 -17.80 -5.68 -21.16
C GLN A 372 -19.12 -5.73 -20.40
N ASP A 373 -19.19 -5.13 -19.20
CA ASP A 373 -20.44 -5.03 -18.44
C ASP A 373 -21.50 -4.18 -19.17
N TYR A 374 -21.09 -3.10 -19.84
CA TYR A 374 -21.99 -2.30 -20.68
C TYR A 374 -22.58 -3.11 -21.85
N TYR A 375 -21.74 -3.82 -22.62
CA TYR A 375 -22.22 -4.61 -23.75
C TYR A 375 -23.11 -5.77 -23.31
N ALA A 376 -22.75 -6.47 -22.22
CA ALA A 376 -23.57 -7.54 -21.68
C ALA A 376 -24.97 -7.06 -21.24
N ALA A 377 -25.10 -5.81 -20.77
CA ALA A 377 -26.38 -5.23 -20.38
C ALA A 377 -27.20 -4.66 -21.56
N THR A 378 -26.60 -4.53 -22.75
CA THR A 378 -27.25 -3.92 -23.92
C THR A 378 -27.57 -4.93 -25.05
N ASP A 379 -27.15 -6.19 -24.90
CA ASP A 379 -27.36 -7.27 -25.89
C ASP A 379 -28.75 -7.94 -25.83
N GLU A 380 -29.68 -7.47 -24.98
CA GLU A 380 -31.08 -7.91 -25.01
C GLU A 380 -31.92 -7.01 -25.95
N SER A 381 -31.95 -7.38 -27.24
CA SER A 381 -33.04 -7.06 -28.19
C SER A 381 -33.51 -5.59 -28.29
N SER A 382 -32.84 -4.75 -29.08
CA SER A 382 -33.55 -3.72 -29.86
C SER A 382 -32.63 -3.11 -30.91
N SER A 383 -33.00 -3.31 -32.18
CA SER A 383 -32.43 -2.65 -33.36
C SER A 383 -32.94 -1.20 -33.55
N ASP A 384 -33.33 -0.52 -32.47
CA ASP A 384 -33.79 0.87 -32.53
C ASP A 384 -32.70 1.79 -31.97
N GLU A 385 -31.99 2.38 -32.93
CA GLU A 385 -30.75 3.12 -32.81
C GLU A 385 -30.90 4.48 -32.08
N GLU A 386 -29.89 4.79 -31.26
CA GLU A 386 -29.42 6.11 -30.84
C GLU A 386 -30.33 7.08 -30.04
N GLU A 387 -31.66 7.02 -30.07
CA GLU A 387 -32.50 8.05 -29.44
C GLU A 387 -32.81 7.86 -27.93
N ASN A 388 -32.59 6.66 -27.35
CA ASN A 388 -33.00 6.40 -25.95
C ASN A 388 -31.83 6.32 -24.92
N HIS A 389 -30.58 6.41 -25.36
CA HIS A 389 -29.41 6.27 -24.47
C HIS A 389 -29.11 7.50 -23.61
N ASN A 390 -29.73 8.65 -23.88
CA ASN A 390 -29.53 9.85 -23.07
C ASN A 390 -30.20 9.76 -21.69
N ASN A 391 -31.24 8.94 -21.53
CA ASN A 391 -32.02 8.76 -20.29
C ASN A 391 -31.57 7.59 -19.40
N LEU A 392 -30.58 6.79 -19.83
CA LEU A 392 -30.02 5.72 -18.98
C LEU A 392 -29.22 6.32 -17.80
N PRO A 393 -29.20 5.68 -16.63
CA PRO A 393 -28.24 6.00 -15.57
C PRO A 393 -26.81 5.99 -16.12
N ILE A 394 -25.97 6.93 -15.67
CA ILE A 394 -24.60 7.09 -16.20
C ILE A 394 -23.75 5.80 -16.13
N MET A 395 -24.03 4.94 -15.14
CA MET A 395 -23.38 3.63 -14.95
C MET A 395 -23.73 2.61 -16.05
N GLN A 396 -24.81 2.82 -16.79
CA GLN A 396 -25.27 1.97 -17.90
C GLN A 396 -24.90 2.57 -19.25
N LYS A 397 -24.10 3.64 -19.27
CA LYS A 397 -23.65 4.30 -20.50
C LYS A 397 -22.22 3.87 -20.82
N LYS A 398 -21.92 3.77 -22.13
CA LYS A 398 -20.58 3.49 -22.63
C LYS A 398 -19.59 4.55 -22.14
N ILE A 399 -18.49 4.12 -21.53
CA ILE A 399 -17.40 5.00 -21.10
C ILE A 399 -16.40 5.28 -22.22
N ASP A 400 -15.79 6.46 -22.19
CA ASP A 400 -14.74 6.86 -23.11
C ASP A 400 -13.34 6.70 -22.52
N ALA A 401 -13.19 6.85 -21.20
CA ALA A 401 -11.90 6.85 -20.52
C ALA A 401 -11.99 6.36 -19.08
N VAL A 402 -10.86 5.86 -18.59
CA VAL A 402 -10.59 5.59 -17.18
C VAL A 402 -9.36 6.39 -16.77
N ILE A 403 -9.48 7.16 -15.68
CA ILE A 403 -8.35 7.86 -15.07
C ILE A 403 -8.32 7.58 -13.57
N LEU A 404 -7.12 7.37 -13.01
CA LEU A 404 -6.90 7.14 -11.59
C LEU A 404 -5.72 7.98 -11.13
N MET A 405 -5.84 8.65 -9.99
CA MET A 405 -4.68 9.32 -9.42
C MET A 405 -3.57 8.31 -9.11
N GLY A 406 -2.30 8.68 -9.31
CA GLY A 406 -1.15 7.82 -9.06
C GLY A 406 -1.06 7.26 -7.64
N GLY A 407 -1.68 7.91 -6.65
CA GLY A 407 -1.79 7.40 -5.29
C GLY A 407 -2.65 6.15 -5.14
N ASN A 408 -3.44 5.80 -6.17
CA ASN A 408 -4.24 4.58 -6.21
C ASN A 408 -3.47 3.38 -6.81
N ILE A 409 -2.26 3.59 -7.36
CA ILE A 409 -1.34 2.53 -7.80
C ILE A 409 -0.25 2.37 -6.73
N ARG A 410 -0.22 1.22 -6.05
CA ARG A 410 0.43 1.10 -4.73
C ARG A 410 1.67 0.22 -4.68
N GLY A 411 1.94 -0.60 -5.71
CA GLY A 411 2.97 -1.62 -5.62
C GLY A 411 4.40 -1.07 -5.52
N ASN A 412 4.68 0.08 -6.15
CA ASN A 412 5.99 0.72 -6.18
C ASN A 412 7.15 -0.23 -6.58
N GLU A 413 6.88 -1.14 -7.52
CA GLU A 413 7.77 -2.26 -7.84
C GLU A 413 8.15 -2.28 -9.33
N ASP A 414 9.33 -2.85 -9.62
CA ASP A 414 9.73 -3.21 -10.99
C ASP A 414 9.52 -4.70 -11.18
N TYR A 415 8.69 -5.08 -12.14
CA TYR A 415 8.34 -6.47 -12.39
C TYR A 415 9.26 -7.08 -13.47
N PRO A 416 9.74 -8.33 -13.32
CA PRO A 416 10.49 -9.03 -14.36
C PRO A 416 9.78 -9.04 -15.72
N ASP A 417 10.52 -9.00 -16.83
CA ASP A 417 9.96 -8.92 -18.19
C ASP A 417 9.07 -10.12 -18.58
N ASP A 418 9.28 -11.28 -17.95
CA ASP A 418 8.48 -12.50 -18.12
C ASP A 418 7.28 -12.59 -17.15
N SER A 419 7.03 -11.53 -16.38
CA SER A 419 5.90 -11.47 -15.45
C SER A 419 4.55 -11.44 -16.18
N PHE A 420 3.57 -12.03 -15.52
CA PHE A 420 2.16 -11.87 -15.85
C PHE A 420 1.46 -11.05 -14.77
N PHE A 421 0.28 -10.51 -15.08
CA PHE A 421 -0.54 -9.84 -14.09
C PHE A 421 -1.21 -10.91 -13.22
N SER A 422 -0.69 -11.11 -12.00
CA SER A 422 -1.15 -12.14 -11.06
C SER A 422 -2.20 -11.60 -10.09
N LEU A 423 -2.79 -12.49 -9.29
CA LEU A 423 -3.67 -12.08 -8.19
C LEU A 423 -2.87 -11.32 -7.11
N GLU A 424 -1.62 -11.70 -6.85
CA GLU A 424 -0.72 -10.92 -5.98
C GLU A 424 -0.50 -9.51 -6.53
N THR A 425 -0.25 -9.37 -7.84
CA THR A 425 -0.09 -8.05 -8.48
C THR A 425 -1.34 -7.20 -8.30
N LEU A 426 -2.54 -7.77 -8.49
CA LEU A 426 -3.78 -7.02 -8.30
C LEU A 426 -3.95 -6.53 -6.86
N GLU A 427 -3.72 -7.40 -5.88
CA GLU A 427 -3.87 -7.09 -4.44
C GLU A 427 -2.80 -6.10 -3.95
N ALA A 428 -1.58 -6.18 -4.49
CA ALA A 428 -0.48 -5.26 -4.19
C ALA A 428 -0.69 -3.87 -4.81
N GLU A 429 -1.18 -3.80 -6.06
CA GLU A 429 -1.29 -2.55 -6.80
C GLU A 429 -2.55 -1.76 -6.48
N ILE A 430 -3.68 -2.45 -6.32
CA ILE A 430 -5.00 -1.83 -6.13
C ILE A 430 -5.60 -2.32 -4.84
N LYS A 431 -5.86 -1.36 -3.95
CA LYS A 431 -6.54 -1.65 -2.70
C LYS A 431 -7.96 -2.20 -2.96
N SER A 432 -8.31 -3.27 -2.26
CA SER A 432 -9.53 -4.06 -2.50
C SER A 432 -10.85 -3.30 -2.33
N ASP A 433 -10.88 -2.20 -1.57
CA ASP A 433 -12.06 -1.34 -1.38
C ASP A 433 -12.14 -0.17 -2.35
N GLU A 434 -11.18 -0.02 -3.27
CA GLU A 434 -11.14 1.12 -4.17
C GLU A 434 -12.33 1.10 -5.12
N VAL A 435 -12.97 2.25 -5.23
CA VAL A 435 -14.18 2.43 -6.01
C VAL A 435 -14.03 3.59 -6.99
N VAL A 436 -14.58 3.40 -8.19
CA VAL A 436 -14.72 4.46 -9.19
C VAL A 436 -16.19 4.78 -9.40
N GLY A 437 -16.49 6.05 -9.64
CA GLY A 437 -17.77 6.47 -10.18
C GLY A 437 -17.59 6.99 -11.61
N PHE A 438 -18.73 7.26 -12.24
CA PHE A 438 -18.79 7.69 -13.63
C PHE A 438 -19.23 9.14 -13.65
N THR A 439 -18.56 9.95 -14.47
CA THR A 439 -18.87 11.37 -14.61
C THR A 439 -18.76 11.80 -16.06
N GLU A 440 -19.48 12.86 -16.42
CA GLU A 440 -19.41 13.51 -17.72
C GLU A 440 -18.63 14.83 -17.61
N MET A 441 -17.72 15.08 -18.55
CA MET A 441 -16.99 16.36 -18.64
C MET A 441 -16.58 16.68 -20.08
N PRO A 442 -16.52 17.97 -20.47
CA PRO A 442 -15.99 18.38 -21.77
C PRO A 442 -14.54 17.94 -21.97
N GLY A 443 -14.15 17.66 -23.22
CA GLY A 443 -12.77 17.30 -23.56
C GLY A 443 -11.75 18.33 -23.10
N SER A 444 -12.11 19.62 -23.10
CA SER A 444 -11.24 20.68 -22.57
C SER A 444 -10.97 20.53 -21.08
N VAL A 445 -11.96 20.09 -20.30
CA VAL A 445 -11.85 19.88 -18.85
C VAL A 445 -11.05 18.62 -18.56
N LEU A 446 -11.31 17.53 -19.30
CA LEU A 446 -10.55 16.28 -19.17
C LEU A 446 -9.06 16.49 -19.49
N ALA A 447 -8.75 17.14 -20.62
CA ALA A 447 -7.37 17.43 -20.99
C ALA A 447 -6.69 18.33 -19.96
N ALA A 448 -7.30 19.48 -19.61
CA ALA A 448 -6.74 20.37 -18.61
C ALA A 448 -6.55 19.67 -17.26
N GLY A 449 -7.46 18.77 -16.90
CA GLY A 449 -7.40 17.99 -15.67
C GLY A 449 -6.17 17.09 -15.60
N ILE A 450 -5.93 16.30 -16.64
CA ILE A 450 -4.77 15.41 -16.77
C ILE A 450 -3.48 16.24 -16.89
N GLU A 451 -3.47 17.22 -17.80
CA GLU A 451 -2.32 18.10 -18.07
C GLU A 451 -1.86 18.83 -16.81
N ALA A 452 -2.79 19.37 -16.01
CA ALA A 452 -2.45 20.07 -14.77
C ALA A 452 -1.70 19.16 -13.79
N THR A 453 -2.08 17.88 -13.68
CA THR A 453 -1.36 16.93 -12.82
C THR A 453 0.02 16.53 -13.37
N HIS A 454 0.25 16.70 -14.67
CA HIS A 454 1.49 16.31 -15.37
C HIS A 454 2.41 17.50 -15.68
N ALA A 455 1.97 18.72 -15.36
CA ALA A 455 2.69 19.97 -15.61
C ALA A 455 3.71 20.33 -14.51
N GLY A 456 3.76 19.58 -13.41
CA GLY A 456 4.73 19.73 -12.31
C GLY A 456 4.14 20.19 -10.98
N ASP A 457 5.03 20.38 -10.01
CA ASP A 457 4.90 20.88 -8.61
C ASP A 457 3.82 21.98 -8.44
N PRO A 458 2.92 21.98 -7.40
CA PRO A 458 3.13 21.39 -6.07
C PRO A 458 2.06 20.47 -5.52
N ILE A 459 1.31 19.77 -6.37
CA ILE A 459 0.42 18.72 -5.86
C ILE A 459 0.55 17.48 -6.71
N PRO A 460 1.30 16.51 -6.23
CA PRO A 460 1.57 15.38 -7.08
C PRO A 460 0.72 14.18 -6.78
N GLY A 461 0.53 13.41 -7.84
CA GLY A 461 -0.76 12.85 -8.18
C GLY A 461 -0.94 12.86 -9.69
N TRP A 462 0.06 12.36 -10.43
CA TRP A 462 -0.11 12.16 -11.87
C TRP A 462 -1.33 11.28 -12.11
N PHE A 463 -2.23 11.71 -12.99
CA PHE A 463 -3.30 10.84 -13.46
C PHE A 463 -2.70 9.72 -14.31
N GLN A 464 -2.86 8.50 -13.82
CA GLN A 464 -2.79 7.30 -14.63
C GLN A 464 -4.04 7.24 -15.50
N TYR A 465 -3.92 6.68 -16.70
CA TYR A 465 -5.02 6.62 -17.65
C TYR A 465 -4.94 5.39 -18.55
N ASP A 466 -6.06 5.00 -19.16
CA ASP A 466 -6.12 3.90 -20.12
C ASP A 466 -5.33 4.20 -21.41
N ASP A 467 -5.03 3.15 -22.16
CA ASP A 467 -4.30 3.22 -23.43
C ASP A 467 -4.99 3.99 -24.56
N GLY A 468 -6.28 4.32 -24.41
CA GLY A 468 -7.00 5.22 -25.31
C GLY A 468 -6.59 6.70 -25.16
N ILE A 469 -5.91 7.07 -24.06
CA ILE A 469 -5.38 8.41 -23.84
C ILE A 469 -3.88 8.45 -24.19
N THR A 470 -3.50 9.43 -25.00
CA THR A 470 -2.09 9.72 -25.31
C THR A 470 -1.77 11.18 -25.07
N GLN A 471 -0.51 11.45 -24.73
CA GLN A 471 0.00 12.80 -24.53
C GLN A 471 1.21 13.05 -25.43
N ASP A 472 1.41 14.30 -25.79
CA ASP A 472 2.65 14.75 -26.40
C ASP A 472 3.80 14.59 -25.39
N PRO A 473 4.91 13.93 -25.76
CA PRO A 473 5.96 13.57 -24.81
C PRO A 473 6.68 14.79 -24.21
N VAL A 474 6.66 15.93 -24.91
CA VAL A 474 7.37 17.16 -24.52
C VAL A 474 6.42 18.12 -23.81
N THR A 475 5.32 18.48 -24.46
CA THR A 475 4.37 19.48 -23.96
C THR A 475 3.36 18.92 -22.97
N LYS A 476 3.29 17.59 -22.83
CA LYS A 476 2.31 16.85 -22.01
C LYS A 476 0.85 17.09 -22.39
N LYS A 477 0.57 17.74 -23.53
CA LYS A 477 -0.79 17.95 -24.01
C LYS A 477 -1.48 16.64 -24.35
N VAL A 478 -2.73 16.47 -23.94
CA VAL A 478 -3.54 15.31 -24.33
C VAL A 478 -3.85 15.40 -25.82
N LEU A 479 -3.44 14.38 -26.56
CA LEU A 479 -3.60 14.29 -28.02
C LEU A 479 -4.86 13.49 -28.38
N THR A 480 -5.06 12.36 -27.73
CA THR A 480 -6.19 11.46 -27.99
C THR A 480 -6.94 11.09 -26.73
N VAL A 481 -8.23 10.80 -26.90
CA VAL A 481 -9.07 10.13 -25.90
C VAL A 481 -9.89 9.09 -26.63
N ASN A 482 -9.91 7.87 -26.09
CA ASN A 482 -10.54 6.71 -26.74
C ASN A 482 -10.00 6.46 -28.17
N GLY A 483 -8.69 6.63 -28.36
CA GLY A 483 -7.99 6.39 -29.63
C GLY A 483 -8.27 7.43 -30.73
N LYS A 484 -9.07 8.47 -30.47
CA LYS A 484 -9.40 9.54 -31.43
C LYS A 484 -8.83 10.88 -30.95
N PRO A 485 -8.48 11.82 -31.85
CA PRO A 485 -8.06 13.15 -31.47
C PRO A 485 -9.07 13.79 -30.50
N ILE A 486 -8.57 14.38 -29.42
CA ILE A 486 -9.44 14.97 -28.41
C ILE A 486 -10.23 16.14 -29.00
N ASN A 487 -11.55 16.16 -28.78
CA ASN A 487 -12.42 17.26 -29.15
C ASN A 487 -12.75 18.08 -27.89
N PRO A 488 -12.28 19.34 -27.78
CA PRO A 488 -12.48 20.16 -26.58
C PRO A 488 -13.95 20.34 -26.17
N LYS A 489 -14.88 20.32 -27.13
CA LYS A 489 -16.32 20.56 -26.89
C LYS A 489 -17.13 19.30 -26.70
N ARG A 490 -16.59 18.12 -27.07
CA ARG A 490 -17.29 16.85 -26.88
C ARG A 490 -17.34 16.53 -25.38
N VAL A 491 -18.49 16.09 -24.90
CA VAL A 491 -18.62 15.53 -23.55
C VAL A 491 -18.11 14.10 -23.57
N TYR A 492 -17.19 13.79 -22.67
CA TYR A 492 -16.62 12.47 -22.46
C TYR A 492 -17.15 11.88 -21.17
N ARG A 493 -17.40 10.57 -21.18
CA ARG A 493 -17.76 9.79 -19.99
C ARG A 493 -16.51 9.16 -19.42
N VAL A 494 -16.18 9.50 -18.19
CA VAL A 494 -14.93 9.13 -17.54
C VAL A 494 -15.24 8.37 -16.26
N ALA A 495 -14.63 7.20 -16.09
CA ALA A 495 -14.64 6.50 -14.81
C ALA A 495 -13.40 6.90 -14.00
N THR A 496 -13.61 7.35 -12.77
CA THR A 496 -12.54 7.79 -11.87
C THR A 496 -13.00 7.77 -10.42
N LYS A 497 -12.06 7.91 -9.48
CA LYS A 497 -12.39 8.03 -8.05
C LYS A 497 -12.92 9.42 -7.76
N ILE A 498 -14.05 9.52 -7.07
CA ILE A 498 -14.74 10.81 -6.89
C ILE A 498 -13.94 11.81 -6.06
N LYS A 499 -13.13 11.31 -5.13
CA LYS A 499 -12.19 12.15 -4.40
C LYS A 499 -11.13 12.77 -5.31
N ASP A 500 -10.74 12.11 -6.39
CA ASP A 500 -9.73 12.61 -7.35
C ASP A 500 -10.23 13.86 -8.09
N LEU A 501 -11.55 14.01 -8.21
CA LEU A 501 -12.19 15.17 -8.83
C LEU A 501 -12.21 16.42 -7.92
N THR A 502 -12.03 16.25 -6.61
CA THR A 502 -12.29 17.31 -5.61
C THR A 502 -11.15 17.53 -4.61
N ASN A 503 -10.15 16.64 -4.57
CA ASN A 503 -9.01 16.71 -3.64
C ASN A 503 -8.04 17.88 -3.91
N GLY A 504 -8.21 18.59 -5.03
CA GLY A 504 -7.41 19.76 -5.40
C GLY A 504 -6.09 19.46 -6.07
N GLN A 505 -5.73 18.19 -6.29
CA GLN A 505 -4.53 17.83 -7.06
C GLN A 505 -4.66 18.22 -8.54
N SER A 506 -5.90 18.29 -9.03
CA SER A 506 -6.22 18.88 -10.33
C SER A 506 -7.12 20.10 -10.15
N PRO A 507 -6.57 21.33 -10.17
CA PRO A 507 -7.36 22.56 -10.06
C PRO A 507 -8.47 22.66 -11.12
N PRO A 508 -8.23 22.35 -12.42
CA PRO A 508 -9.30 22.41 -13.43
C PRO A 508 -10.49 21.49 -13.15
N LEU A 509 -10.23 20.26 -12.66
CA LEU A 509 -11.31 19.34 -12.30
C LEU A 509 -12.04 19.84 -11.04
N LYS A 510 -11.30 20.26 -10.02
CA LYS A 510 -11.89 20.78 -8.78
C LYS A 510 -12.80 21.98 -9.06
N GLU A 511 -12.35 22.95 -9.85
CA GLU A 511 -13.15 24.11 -10.20
C GLU A 511 -14.42 23.72 -10.97
N TYR A 512 -14.28 22.83 -11.97
CA TYR A 512 -15.41 22.37 -12.76
C TYR A 512 -16.46 21.63 -11.91
N PHE A 513 -16.04 20.69 -11.06
CA PHE A 513 -16.97 19.90 -10.25
C PHE A 513 -17.52 20.63 -9.02
N LEU A 514 -16.86 21.69 -8.55
CA LEU A 514 -17.45 22.61 -7.56
C LEU A 514 -18.53 23.50 -8.20
N ALA A 515 -18.38 23.87 -9.48
CA ALA A 515 -19.39 24.60 -10.23
C ALA A 515 -20.55 23.70 -10.70
N HIS A 516 -20.29 22.40 -10.89
CA HIS A 516 -21.22 21.39 -11.38
C HIS A 516 -21.37 20.19 -10.43
N PRO A 517 -21.80 20.40 -9.17
CA PRO A 517 -21.93 19.32 -8.19
C PRO A 517 -22.96 18.26 -8.60
N GLU A 518 -23.90 18.59 -9.48
CA GLU A 518 -24.87 17.66 -10.08
C GLU A 518 -24.24 16.57 -10.96
N LEU A 519 -23.03 16.82 -11.47
CA LEU A 519 -22.28 15.84 -12.28
C LEU A 519 -21.46 14.87 -11.42
N LEU A 520 -21.35 15.12 -10.11
CA LEU A 520 -20.71 14.18 -9.20
C LEU A 520 -21.65 13.00 -8.93
N PRO A 521 -21.23 11.75 -9.20
CA PRO A 521 -22.09 10.60 -8.95
C PRO A 521 -22.41 10.44 -7.46
N ALA A 522 -23.68 10.18 -7.19
CA ALA A 522 -24.23 10.05 -5.84
C ALA A 522 -23.53 8.94 -5.05
N LYS A 523 -23.45 9.10 -3.72
CA LYS A 523 -22.91 8.06 -2.83
C LYS A 523 -23.65 6.74 -3.04
N GLY A 524 -22.91 5.66 -3.28
CA GLY A 524 -23.47 4.33 -3.59
C GLY A 524 -23.58 4.03 -5.08
N GLN A 525 -23.39 5.01 -5.97
CA GLN A 525 -23.26 4.77 -7.41
C GLN A 525 -21.79 4.62 -7.83
N TYR A 526 -21.10 3.69 -7.19
CA TYR A 526 -19.71 3.38 -7.48
C TYR A 526 -19.53 1.89 -7.79
N VAL A 527 -18.53 1.58 -8.58
CA VAL A 527 -18.11 0.21 -8.86
C VAL A 527 -16.76 -0.04 -8.21
N ASN A 528 -16.64 -1.18 -7.54
CA ASN A 528 -15.40 -1.59 -6.90
C ASN A 528 -14.42 -2.12 -7.96
N ILE A 529 -13.21 -1.56 -8.01
CA ILE A 529 -12.21 -1.87 -9.03
C ILE A 529 -11.83 -3.35 -8.95
N HIS A 530 -11.50 -3.84 -7.76
CA HIS A 530 -11.04 -5.20 -7.54
C HIS A 530 -12.09 -6.24 -7.97
N SER A 531 -13.34 -6.08 -7.51
CA SER A 531 -14.44 -6.96 -7.88
C SER A 531 -14.72 -6.94 -9.39
N THR A 532 -14.65 -5.75 -10.00
CA THR A 532 -14.87 -5.55 -11.45
C THR A 532 -13.80 -6.26 -12.27
N LEU A 533 -12.53 -6.06 -11.94
CA LEU A 533 -11.40 -6.74 -12.60
C LEU A 533 -11.47 -8.25 -12.40
N MET A 534 -11.71 -8.71 -11.18
CA MET A 534 -11.85 -10.14 -10.89
C MET A 534 -13.02 -10.79 -11.65
N LYS A 535 -14.14 -10.09 -11.82
CA LYS A 535 -15.27 -10.55 -12.64
C LYS A 535 -14.90 -10.61 -14.12
N PHE A 536 -14.18 -9.61 -14.62
CA PHE A 536 -13.69 -9.56 -15.99
C PHE A 536 -12.74 -10.73 -16.30
N PHE A 537 -11.75 -10.99 -15.44
CA PHE A 537 -10.85 -12.12 -15.61
C PHE A 537 -11.58 -13.46 -15.52
N ALA A 538 -12.48 -13.62 -14.55
CA ALA A 538 -13.26 -14.85 -14.38
C ALA A 538 -14.10 -15.19 -15.61
N ARG A 539 -14.76 -14.21 -16.24
CA ARG A 539 -15.49 -14.42 -17.50
C ARG A 539 -14.57 -14.80 -18.64
N GLY A 540 -13.40 -14.15 -18.74
CA GLY A 540 -12.40 -14.48 -19.75
C GLY A 540 -11.90 -15.92 -19.61
N MET A 541 -11.67 -16.36 -18.37
CA MET A 541 -11.27 -17.74 -18.07
C MET A 541 -12.37 -18.74 -18.34
N PHE A 542 -13.62 -18.44 -17.97
CA PHE A 542 -14.76 -19.30 -18.30
C PHE A 542 -14.88 -19.47 -19.82
N ARG A 543 -14.75 -18.39 -20.60
CA ARG A 543 -14.77 -18.47 -22.07
C ARG A 543 -13.64 -19.36 -22.61
N LYS A 544 -12.42 -19.20 -22.13
CA LYS A 544 -11.28 -20.06 -22.55
C LYS A 544 -11.53 -21.52 -22.19
N LEU A 545 -12.04 -21.78 -21.00
CA LEU A 545 -12.41 -23.12 -20.54
C LEU A 545 -13.52 -23.72 -21.43
N TRP A 546 -14.51 -22.91 -21.77
CA TRP A 546 -15.59 -23.26 -22.70
C TRP A 546 -15.08 -23.58 -24.11
N GLU A 547 -14.11 -22.82 -24.62
CA GLU A 547 -13.48 -23.07 -25.93
C GLU A 547 -12.65 -24.36 -25.91
N ALA A 548 -11.80 -24.55 -24.90
CA ALA A 548 -10.94 -25.73 -24.76
C ALA A 548 -11.74 -27.04 -24.61
N THR A 549 -12.85 -27.01 -23.86
CA THR A 549 -13.74 -28.17 -23.73
C THR A 549 -14.44 -28.51 -25.05
N GLY A 550 -14.71 -27.52 -25.90
CA GLY A 550 -15.28 -27.73 -27.23
C GLY A 550 -14.37 -28.53 -28.18
N GLU A 551 -13.04 -28.36 -28.07
CA GLU A 551 -12.07 -29.10 -28.90
C GLU A 551 -11.99 -30.60 -28.55
N LEU A 552 -12.50 -30.99 -27.39
CA LEU A 552 -12.51 -32.37 -26.89
C LEU A 552 -13.79 -33.14 -27.27
N ILE A 553 -14.77 -32.46 -27.84
CA ILE A 553 -16.03 -33.09 -28.28
C ILE A 553 -15.78 -33.78 -29.62
N PRO A 554 -16.04 -35.10 -29.75
CA PRO A 554 -15.96 -35.80 -31.02
C PRO A 554 -16.85 -35.12 -32.07
N ASP A 555 -16.46 -35.18 -33.35
CA ASP A 555 -17.23 -34.63 -34.48
C ASP A 555 -18.74 -34.86 -34.28
N PRO A 556 -19.59 -33.82 -34.28
CA PRO A 556 -21.03 -33.95 -34.11
C PRO A 556 -21.67 -34.95 -35.09
N GLU A 557 -21.04 -35.19 -36.24
CA GLU A 557 -21.46 -36.21 -37.21
C GLU A 557 -21.22 -37.66 -36.73
N LEU A 558 -20.27 -37.89 -35.82
CA LEU A 558 -19.94 -39.20 -35.24
C LEU A 558 -20.69 -39.51 -33.94
N ALA A 559 -21.26 -38.49 -33.27
CA ALA A 559 -22.02 -38.63 -32.02
C ALA A 559 -23.54 -38.83 -32.21
N ALA A 560 -24.00 -39.00 -33.46
CA ALA A 560 -25.41 -39.05 -33.81
C ALA A 560 -26.03 -40.45 -33.67
N GLU A 561 -26.52 -40.79 -32.47
CA GLU A 561 -27.71 -41.65 -32.34
C GLU A 561 -28.92 -40.78 -31.96
N ASP A 562 -29.90 -40.79 -32.88
CA ASP A 562 -31.30 -40.35 -32.73
C ASP A 562 -31.64 -38.85 -32.92
N TYR A 563 -31.61 -38.40 -34.17
CA TYR A 563 -32.24 -37.14 -34.61
C TYR A 563 -33.75 -37.32 -34.81
N SER A 564 -34.51 -37.12 -33.74
CA SER A 564 -35.96 -36.95 -33.86
C SER A 564 -36.52 -35.81 -33.00
N HIS A 565 -35.83 -34.67 -32.87
CA HIS A 565 -36.43 -33.33 -32.69
C HIS A 565 -35.34 -32.25 -32.71
N PRO A 566 -35.60 -31.03 -33.25
CA PRO A 566 -34.67 -29.91 -33.20
C PRO A 566 -34.67 -29.30 -31.79
N VAL A 567 -34.13 -30.04 -30.81
CA VAL A 567 -33.60 -29.42 -29.61
C VAL A 567 -32.28 -28.77 -30.04
N ASN A 568 -32.23 -27.45 -29.88
CA ASN A 568 -31.21 -26.53 -30.40
C ASN A 568 -29.78 -27.11 -30.28
N MET A 569 -29.04 -27.25 -31.40
CA MET A 569 -27.68 -27.81 -31.41
C MET A 569 -26.76 -27.14 -30.38
N ASN A 570 -26.96 -25.85 -30.10
CA ASN A 570 -26.24 -25.11 -29.08
C ASN A 570 -26.43 -25.66 -27.65
N ARG A 571 -27.60 -26.25 -27.37
CA ARG A 571 -27.95 -26.86 -26.08
C ARG A 571 -27.25 -28.21 -25.89
N ILE A 572 -27.22 -29.02 -26.95
CA ILE A 572 -26.50 -30.30 -26.96
C ILE A 572 -25.00 -30.04 -26.81
N GLU A 573 -24.47 -29.08 -27.56
CA GLU A 573 -23.07 -28.67 -27.46
C GLU A 573 -22.74 -28.09 -26.07
N GLY A 574 -23.61 -27.27 -25.51
CA GLY A 574 -23.45 -26.71 -24.16
C GLY A 574 -23.39 -27.79 -23.08
N ARG A 575 -24.30 -28.78 -23.15
CA ARG A 575 -24.29 -29.93 -22.24
C ARG A 575 -23.01 -30.75 -22.35
N LEU A 576 -22.56 -31.02 -23.58
CA LEU A 576 -21.34 -31.80 -23.81
C LEU A 576 -20.10 -31.06 -23.27
N ARG A 577 -20.01 -29.74 -23.44
CA ARG A 577 -18.90 -28.93 -22.90
C ARG A 577 -18.87 -28.94 -21.37
N LEU A 578 -20.03 -28.81 -20.70
CA LEU A 578 -20.09 -28.87 -19.24
C LEU A 578 -19.82 -30.27 -18.69
N ALA A 579 -20.25 -31.32 -19.38
CA ALA A 579 -19.96 -32.70 -19.00
C ALA A 579 -18.46 -33.02 -19.03
N VAL A 580 -17.66 -32.32 -19.86
CA VAL A 580 -16.19 -32.45 -19.83
C VAL A 580 -15.58 -31.87 -18.55
N LEU A 581 -16.24 -30.88 -17.93
CA LEU A 581 -15.79 -30.28 -16.68
C LEU A 581 -16.26 -31.06 -15.45
N ASP A 582 -17.44 -31.69 -15.50
CA ASP A 582 -18.01 -32.54 -14.46
C ASP A 582 -17.17 -33.84 -14.28
N ARG A 583 -16.28 -33.85 -13.28
CA ARG A 583 -15.28 -34.93 -13.13
C ARG A 583 -15.84 -36.19 -12.47
N ASP A 584 -16.79 -36.06 -11.56
CA ASP A 584 -17.42 -37.19 -10.89
C ASP A 584 -18.73 -37.63 -11.57
N ASN A 585 -19.13 -36.92 -12.63
CA ASN A 585 -20.24 -37.23 -13.51
C ASN A 585 -21.57 -37.31 -12.73
N ASP A 586 -21.72 -36.41 -11.76
CA ASP A 586 -22.91 -36.27 -10.91
C ASP A 586 -23.99 -35.34 -11.50
N GLY A 587 -23.67 -34.69 -12.63
CA GLY A 587 -24.54 -33.77 -13.36
C GLY A 587 -24.38 -32.30 -12.93
N PHE A 588 -23.44 -31.99 -12.04
CA PHE A 588 -23.16 -30.65 -11.55
C PHE A 588 -21.68 -30.29 -11.71
N VAL A 589 -21.43 -29.09 -12.23
CA VAL A 589 -20.08 -28.52 -12.27
C VAL A 589 -19.87 -27.76 -10.96
N THR A 590 -18.98 -28.25 -10.10
CA THR A 590 -18.64 -27.60 -8.82
C THR A 590 -17.52 -26.57 -8.97
N VAL A 591 -17.26 -25.81 -7.90
CA VAL A 591 -16.08 -24.94 -7.81
C VAL A 591 -14.78 -25.74 -7.97
N ASP A 592 -14.78 -26.99 -7.52
CA ASP A 592 -13.60 -27.86 -7.59
C ASP A 592 -13.38 -28.34 -9.02
N ASP A 593 -14.44 -28.66 -9.74
CA ASP A 593 -14.37 -28.99 -11.17
C ASP A 593 -13.81 -27.85 -12.00
N ILE A 594 -14.30 -26.63 -11.75
CA ILE A 594 -13.74 -25.42 -12.38
C ILE A 594 -12.28 -25.23 -11.99
N HIS A 595 -11.92 -25.40 -10.71
CA HIS A 595 -10.54 -25.25 -10.24
C HIS A 595 -9.59 -26.20 -10.96
N HIS A 596 -9.96 -27.48 -11.06
CA HIS A 596 -9.18 -28.46 -11.79
C HIS A 596 -9.18 -28.19 -13.30
N GLY A 597 -10.29 -27.74 -13.88
CA GLY A 597 -10.38 -27.43 -15.30
C GLY A 597 -9.47 -26.27 -15.71
N LEU A 598 -9.34 -25.22 -14.87
CA LEU A 598 -8.39 -24.13 -15.08
C LEU A 598 -6.94 -24.65 -15.16
N ARG A 599 -6.59 -25.64 -14.33
CA ARG A 599 -5.27 -26.29 -14.36
C ARG A 599 -5.10 -27.18 -15.59
N ASP A 600 -6.02 -28.12 -15.77
CA ASP A 600 -5.87 -29.25 -16.67
C ASP A 600 -6.09 -28.84 -18.14
N PHE A 601 -7.00 -27.89 -18.42
CA PHE A 601 -7.29 -27.44 -19.79
C PHE A 601 -6.59 -26.16 -20.20
N LEU A 602 -6.36 -25.23 -19.26
CA LEU A 602 -5.75 -23.93 -19.57
C LEU A 602 -4.29 -23.82 -19.14
N GLY A 603 -3.74 -24.86 -18.49
CA GLY A 603 -2.35 -24.87 -18.00
C GLY A 603 -2.08 -23.78 -16.96
N LEU A 604 -3.12 -23.24 -16.30
CA LEU A 604 -2.96 -22.22 -15.28
C LEU A 604 -2.37 -22.84 -14.03
N SER A 605 -1.38 -22.17 -13.44
CA SER A 605 -0.91 -22.52 -12.11
C SER A 605 -1.96 -22.08 -11.09
N VAL A 606 -2.67 -23.05 -10.52
CA VAL A 606 -3.71 -22.85 -9.51
C VAL A 606 -3.45 -23.81 -8.35
N GLU A 607 -3.55 -23.33 -7.12
CA GLU A 607 -3.33 -24.13 -5.90
C GLU A 607 -4.65 -24.59 -5.28
N ASP A 608 -4.70 -25.86 -4.86
CA ASP A 608 -5.91 -26.56 -4.43
C ASP A 608 -6.68 -25.86 -3.28
N GLU A 609 -6.01 -25.10 -2.41
CA GLU A 609 -6.65 -24.40 -1.29
C GLU A 609 -7.27 -23.04 -1.70
N TYR A 610 -6.77 -22.40 -2.76
CA TYR A 610 -7.14 -21.04 -3.16
C TYR A 610 -8.15 -21.02 -4.31
N LYS A 611 -9.41 -21.27 -3.97
CA LYS A 611 -10.51 -21.38 -4.95
C LYS A 611 -11.20 -20.06 -5.29
N ASN A 612 -10.65 -18.88 -4.93
CA ASN A 612 -11.33 -17.59 -5.15
C ASN A 612 -11.60 -17.30 -6.63
N LEU A 613 -10.60 -17.54 -7.47
CA LEU A 613 -10.74 -17.41 -8.92
C LEU A 613 -11.74 -18.43 -9.46
N ALA A 614 -11.60 -19.70 -9.05
CA ALA A 614 -12.51 -20.77 -9.44
C ALA A 614 -13.97 -20.50 -9.04
N ARG A 615 -14.23 -19.95 -7.84
CA ARG A 615 -15.57 -19.52 -7.40
C ARG A 615 -16.15 -18.44 -8.31
N LYS A 616 -15.34 -17.47 -8.73
CA LYS A 616 -15.80 -16.42 -9.65
C LYS A 616 -16.04 -16.94 -11.06
N VAL A 617 -15.19 -17.85 -11.55
CA VAL A 617 -15.37 -18.53 -12.84
C VAL A 617 -16.63 -19.39 -12.82
N HIS A 618 -16.83 -20.15 -11.74
CA HIS A 618 -18.04 -20.93 -11.48
C HIS A 618 -19.30 -20.06 -11.45
N ALA A 619 -19.26 -18.91 -10.75
CA ALA A 619 -20.36 -17.95 -10.76
C ALA A 619 -20.63 -17.33 -12.14
N CYS A 620 -19.67 -17.35 -13.08
CA CYS A 620 -19.92 -16.96 -14.47
C CYS A 620 -20.60 -18.07 -15.28
N ALA A 621 -20.42 -19.33 -14.87
CA ALA A 621 -21.08 -20.49 -15.45
C ALA A 621 -22.53 -20.64 -14.92
N ASP A 622 -22.84 -20.12 -13.72
CA ASP A 622 -24.20 -20.14 -13.18
C ASP A 622 -25.10 -19.08 -13.85
N ILE A 623 -25.64 -19.46 -15.01
CA ILE A 623 -26.58 -18.64 -15.77
C ILE A 623 -27.98 -18.56 -15.13
N THR A 624 -28.27 -19.43 -14.15
CA THR A 624 -29.57 -19.47 -13.47
C THR A 624 -29.62 -18.60 -12.22
N GLY A 625 -28.46 -18.21 -11.69
CA GLY A 625 -28.31 -17.44 -10.46
C GLY A 625 -28.68 -18.22 -9.19
N LYS A 626 -28.73 -19.55 -9.25
CA LYS A 626 -29.15 -20.41 -8.12
C LYS A 626 -27.98 -20.87 -7.24
N GLY A 627 -26.76 -20.49 -7.58
CA GLY A 627 -25.52 -20.93 -6.93
C GLY A 627 -25.09 -22.35 -7.31
N VAL A 628 -25.69 -22.93 -8.35
CA VAL A 628 -25.40 -24.27 -8.86
C VAL A 628 -25.28 -24.20 -10.38
N VAL A 629 -24.40 -25.02 -10.95
CA VAL A 629 -24.22 -25.15 -12.41
C VAL A 629 -24.54 -26.59 -12.76
N SER A 630 -25.71 -26.83 -13.34
CA SER A 630 -26.06 -28.14 -13.88
C SER A 630 -25.61 -28.24 -15.33
N VAL A 631 -25.18 -29.43 -15.75
CA VAL A 631 -24.91 -29.72 -17.17
C VAL A 631 -26.13 -29.48 -18.07
N GLU A 632 -27.34 -29.46 -17.50
CA GLU A 632 -28.61 -29.21 -18.20
C GLU A 632 -29.03 -27.73 -18.27
N ASP A 633 -28.30 -26.83 -17.60
CA ASP A 633 -28.65 -25.40 -17.53
C ASP A 633 -28.43 -24.65 -18.86
N PHE A 634 -27.56 -25.16 -19.74
CA PHE A 634 -27.18 -24.53 -21.02
C PHE A 634 -27.89 -25.14 -22.23
#